data_AF-A0A6I6SML8-F1
#
_entry.id   AF-A0A6I6SML8-F1
#
_cell.length_a   1.000
_cell.length_b   1.000
_cell.length_c   1.000
_cell.angle_alpha   90.00
_cell.angle_beta   90.00
_cell.angle_gamma   90.00
#
_symmetry.space_group_name_H-M   'P 1'
#
loop_
_entity.id
_entity.type
_entity.pdbx_description
1 polymer ?
#
loop_
_entity_poly.entity_id
_entity_poly.type
_entity_poly.pdbx_seq_one_letter_code
_entity_poly.pdbx_strand_id
1 'polypeptide(L)'
;MKLTAYEQGKKTPAELFPAPGSGPNAKPCPHINRRFNLSGEEKQRRRKVLAKALKKAGSISALSTAIGFRPMVIRNWDMAKHAIPDERLAVLERYLAGEVPHEAH
;
A
#
# COMPACT_ATOMS: atom_id res chain seq x y z
N MET A 1 2.85 17.54 69.01
CA MET A 1 4.13 17.53 68.25
C MET A 1 4.65 16.11 68.14
N LYS A 2 4.66 15.53 66.94
CA LYS A 2 5.58 14.47 66.49
C LYS A 2 5.74 14.61 64.97
N LEU A 3 6.95 14.91 64.52
CA LEU A 3 7.41 14.80 63.13
C LEU A 3 7.89 13.37 62.89
N THR A 4 7.72 12.86 61.66
CA THR A 4 8.42 11.75 60.92
C THR A 4 7.40 10.88 60.17
N ALA A 5 7.56 10.41 58.93
CA ALA A 5 8.73 10.25 58.08
C ALA A 5 8.39 10.54 56.60
N TYR A 6 8.76 11.73 56.13
CA TYR A 6 8.76 12.11 54.71
C TYR A 6 10.00 11.57 53.98
N GLU A 7 10.50 10.40 54.38
CA GLU A 7 11.72 9.78 53.85
C GLU A 7 11.47 8.32 53.51
N GLN A 8 11.23 8.07 52.23
CA GLN A 8 11.76 6.98 51.41
C GLN A 8 10.69 6.49 50.43
N GLY A 9 10.98 6.70 49.15
CA GLY A 9 10.18 6.22 48.05
C GLY A 9 9.57 7.37 47.27
N LYS A 10 10.39 7.99 46.42
CA LYS A 10 9.93 8.75 45.26
C LYS A 10 9.01 7.84 44.44
N LYS A 11 7.71 7.79 44.76
CA LYS A 11 6.70 7.27 43.85
C LYS A 11 6.45 8.37 42.82
N THR A 12 7.02 8.17 41.64
CA THR A 12 6.73 8.99 40.48
C THR A 12 5.22 8.94 40.20
N PRO A 13 4.55 10.07 39.92
CA PRO A 13 3.10 10.10 39.66
C PRO A 13 2.66 9.37 38.37
N ALA A 14 3.60 8.71 37.66
CA ALA A 14 3.34 7.98 36.43
C ALA A 14 2.72 6.58 36.65
N GLU A 15 2.64 6.09 37.90
CA GLU A 15 2.03 4.78 38.19
C GLU A 15 0.53 4.83 38.50
N LEU A 16 -0.09 6.01 38.62
CA LEU A 16 -1.50 6.13 39.00
C LEU A 16 -2.48 6.11 37.82
N PHE A 17 -1.99 6.16 36.57
CA PHE A 17 -2.82 6.07 35.38
C PHE A 17 -2.14 5.19 34.33
N PRO A 18 -2.46 3.89 34.22
CA PRO A 18 -2.09 3.14 33.02
C PRO A 18 -2.86 3.76 31.84
N ALA A 19 -2.14 4.43 30.95
CA ALA A 19 -2.69 4.85 29.67
C ALA A 19 -3.23 3.61 28.93
N PRO A 20 -4.49 3.59 28.49
CA PRO A 20 -5.00 2.46 27.74
C PRO A 20 -4.29 2.42 26.38
N GLY A 21 -3.47 1.38 26.16
CA GLY A 21 -3.00 1.03 24.81
C GLY A 21 -1.50 0.84 24.62
N SER A 22 -0.63 1.03 25.62
CA SER A 22 0.80 0.69 25.46
C SER A 22 1.07 -0.78 25.79
N GLY A 23 0.52 -1.68 24.98
CA GLY A 23 1.05 -3.04 24.90
C GLY A 23 2.40 -3.01 24.15
N PRO A 24 3.42 -3.78 24.57
CA PRO A 24 4.70 -3.91 23.85
C PRO A 24 4.59 -4.69 22.53
N ASN A 25 3.42 -4.67 21.89
CA ASN A 25 3.08 -5.46 20.70
C ASN A 25 2.66 -4.58 19.51
N ALA A 26 3.14 -3.34 19.45
CA ALA A 26 3.30 -2.68 18.16
C ALA A 26 4.45 -3.38 17.42
N LYS A 27 4.19 -4.57 16.88
CA LYS A 27 5.04 -5.17 15.85
C LYS A 27 5.28 -4.03 14.85
N PRO A 28 6.53 -3.62 14.58
CA PRO A 28 6.76 -2.79 13.42
C PRO A 28 6.19 -3.62 12.27
N CYS A 29 5.07 -3.20 11.68
CA CYS A 29 4.67 -3.73 10.39
C CYS A 29 5.94 -3.63 9.56
N PRO A 30 6.56 -4.74 9.14
CA PRO A 30 7.66 -4.63 8.24
C PRO A 30 6.98 -4.03 7.01
N HIS A 31 7.13 -2.73 6.81
CA HIS A 31 7.02 -2.14 5.50
C HIS A 31 8.14 -2.81 4.72
N ILE A 32 7.85 -4.03 4.27
CA ILE A 32 8.60 -4.74 3.27
C ILE A 32 8.43 -3.84 2.06
N ASN A 33 9.30 -2.84 1.98
CA ASN A 33 9.73 -2.24 0.74
C ASN A 33 10.43 -3.36 -0.02
N ARG A 34 9.64 -4.38 -0.45
CA ARG A 34 10.02 -5.29 -1.51
C ARG A 34 10.16 -4.38 -2.70
N ARG A 35 11.36 -3.82 -2.87
CA ARG A 35 11.85 -3.51 -4.19
C ARG A 35 11.78 -4.84 -4.91
N PHE A 36 10.66 -5.07 -5.60
CA PHE A 36 10.48 -6.22 -6.45
C PHE A 36 11.61 -6.10 -7.49
N ASN A 37 12.72 -6.80 -7.24
CA ASN A 37 13.81 -6.96 -8.18
C ASN A 37 13.32 -7.91 -9.26
N LEU A 38 12.35 -7.43 -10.05
CA LEU A 38 11.91 -8.10 -11.26
C LEU A 38 13.04 -8.00 -12.26
N SER A 39 13.30 -9.11 -12.96
CA SER A 39 14.20 -9.12 -14.10
C SER A 39 13.75 -8.06 -15.13
N GLY A 40 14.69 -7.55 -15.92
CA GLY A 40 14.37 -6.57 -16.97
C GLY A 40 13.27 -7.08 -17.92
N GLU A 41 13.30 -8.38 -18.23
CA GLU A 41 12.30 -9.05 -19.06
C GLU A 41 10.90 -9.02 -18.45
N GLU A 42 10.77 -9.34 -17.15
CA GLU A 42 9.47 -9.35 -16.49
C GLU A 42 8.89 -7.93 -16.37
N LYS A 43 9.74 -6.92 -16.09
CA LYS A 43 9.31 -5.51 -16.16
C LYS A 43 8.83 -5.14 -17.56
N GLN A 44 9.49 -5.64 -18.60
CA GLN A 44 9.08 -5.38 -19.98
C GLN A 44 7.78 -6.10 -20.33
N ARG A 45 7.60 -7.35 -19.90
CA ARG A 45 6.34 -8.10 -20.07
C ARG A 45 5.17 -7.34 -19.43
N ARG A 46 5.31 -6.91 -18.18
CA ARG A 46 4.28 -6.14 -17.47
C ARG A 46 3.93 -4.83 -18.19
N ARG A 47 4.94 -4.11 -18.71
CA ARG A 47 4.72 -2.91 -19.53
C ARG A 47 4.00 -3.20 -20.84
N LYS A 48 4.29 -4.32 -21.51
CA LYS A 48 3.55 -4.74 -22.71
C LYS A 48 2.07 -4.97 -22.40
N VAL A 49 1.75 -5.58 -21.26
CA VAL A 49 0.36 -5.76 -20.80
C VAL A 49 -0.31 -4.41 -20.57
N LEU A 50 0.35 -3.50 -19.85
CA LEU A 50 -0.16 -2.15 -19.62
C LEU A 50 -0.39 -1.38 -20.92
N ALA A 51 0.56 -1.41 -21.84
CA ALA A 51 0.44 -0.72 -23.13
C ALA A 51 -0.73 -1.27 -23.97
N LYS A 52 -0.97 -2.59 -23.94
CA LYS A 52 -2.16 -3.19 -24.55
C LYS A 52 -3.45 -2.71 -23.89
N ALA A 53 -3.47 -2.65 -22.55
CA ALA A 53 -4.64 -2.20 -21.81
C ALA A 53 -4.95 -0.72 -22.09
N LEU A 54 -3.92 0.14 -22.15
CA LEU A 54 -4.04 1.54 -22.54
C LEU A 54 -4.53 1.70 -23.98
N LYS A 55 -4.01 0.91 -24.92
CA LYS A 55 -4.47 0.92 -26.30
C LYS A 55 -5.94 0.51 -26.44
N LYS A 56 -6.39 -0.47 -25.64
CA LYS A 56 -7.79 -0.92 -25.59
C LYS A 56 -8.71 0.15 -24.97
N ALA A 57 -8.27 0.80 -23.90
CA ALA A 57 -9.03 1.84 -23.21
C ALA A 57 -9.02 3.20 -23.93
N GLY A 58 -8.03 3.46 -24.78
CA GLY A 58 -7.84 4.72 -25.51
C GLY A 58 -7.24 5.86 -24.68
N SER A 59 -7.38 5.85 -23.35
CA SER A 59 -6.77 6.84 -22.47
C SER A 59 -6.46 6.29 -21.08
N ILE A 60 -5.54 6.94 -20.36
CA ILE A 60 -5.23 6.62 -18.95
C ILE A 60 -6.47 6.81 -18.07
N SER A 61 -7.28 7.84 -18.32
CA SER A 61 -8.51 8.10 -17.56
C SER A 61 -9.55 7.00 -17.77
N ALA A 62 -9.76 6.57 -19.02
CA ALA A 62 -10.68 5.46 -19.31
C ALA A 62 -10.21 4.15 -18.67
N LEU A 63 -8.90 3.86 -18.74
CA LEU A 63 -8.33 2.69 -18.08
C LEU A 63 -8.50 2.78 -16.56
N SER A 64 -8.21 3.94 -15.97
CA SER A 64 -8.41 4.24 -14.55
C SER A 64 -9.83 3.96 -14.09
N THR A 65 -10.84 4.42 -14.84
CA THR A 65 -12.25 4.17 -14.52
C THR A 65 -12.57 2.67 -14.61
N ALA A 66 -12.06 1.98 -15.63
CA ALA A 66 -12.38 0.57 -15.85
C ALA A 66 -11.76 -0.38 -14.82
N ILE A 67 -10.58 -0.08 -14.28
CA ILE A 67 -9.87 -0.94 -13.31
C ILE A 67 -9.86 -0.39 -11.88
N GLY A 68 -10.45 0.79 -11.67
CA GLY A 68 -10.53 1.44 -10.34
C GLY A 68 -9.20 1.96 -9.80
N PHE A 69 -8.12 2.05 -10.61
CA PHE A 69 -6.83 2.58 -10.16
C PHE A 69 -6.69 4.05 -10.48
N ARG A 70 -6.12 4.84 -9.57
CA ARG A 70 -5.85 6.28 -9.80
C ARG A 70 -5.03 6.51 -11.09
N PRO A 71 -5.37 7.53 -11.92
CA PRO A 71 -4.66 7.82 -13.17
C PRO A 71 -3.15 8.04 -12.98
N MET A 72 -2.77 8.70 -11.88
CA MET A 72 -1.38 8.97 -11.53
C MET A 72 -0.57 7.68 -11.34
N VAL A 73 -1.20 6.63 -10.83
CA VAL A 73 -0.53 5.34 -10.59
C VAL A 73 -0.30 4.60 -11.91
N ILE A 74 -1.28 4.63 -12.80
CA ILE A 74 -1.16 4.09 -14.16
C ILE A 74 -0.06 4.83 -14.94
N ARG A 75 -0.05 6.18 -14.86
CA ARG A 75 1.01 7.01 -15.45
C ARG A 75 2.39 6.68 -14.90
N ASN A 76 2.50 6.41 -13.61
CA ASN A 76 3.76 6.02 -12.98
C ASN A 76 4.29 4.67 -13.49
N TRP A 77 3.41 3.73 -13.84
CA TRP A 77 3.81 2.47 -14.47
C TRP A 77 4.18 2.64 -15.94
N ASP A 78 3.44 3.48 -16.66
CA ASP A 78 3.71 3.83 -18.05
C ASP A 78 5.08 4.50 -18.21
N MET A 79 5.40 5.47 -17.34
CA MET A 79 6.70 6.12 -17.27
C MET A 79 7.82 5.24 -16.68
N ALA A 80 7.55 3.96 -16.38
CA ALA A 80 8.49 3.02 -15.75
C ALA A 80 9.10 3.51 -14.43
N LYS A 81 8.47 4.49 -13.76
CA LYS A 81 8.90 4.99 -12.44
C LYS A 81 8.67 3.95 -11.35
N HIS A 82 7.62 3.14 -11.51
CA HIS A 82 7.26 2.06 -10.59
C HIS A 82 7.00 0.77 -11.36
N ALA A 83 7.41 -0.35 -10.77
CA ALA A 83 7.01 -1.66 -11.25
C ALA A 83 5.51 -1.90 -11.00
N ILE A 84 4.85 -2.60 -11.93
CA ILE A 84 3.46 -3.03 -11.77
C ILE A 84 3.46 -4.22 -10.81
N PRO A 85 2.75 -4.15 -9.67
CA PRO A 85 2.59 -5.30 -8.77
C PRO A 85 1.79 -6.42 -9.44
N ASP A 86 2.05 -7.67 -9.05
CA ASP A 86 1.39 -8.86 -9.60
C ASP A 86 -0.14 -8.81 -9.49
N GLU A 87 -0.66 -8.36 -8.35
CA GLU A 87 -2.11 -8.20 -8.11
C GLU A 87 -2.75 -7.28 -9.17
N ARG A 88 -2.04 -6.23 -9.56
CA ARG A 88 -2.53 -5.23 -10.52
C ARG A 88 -2.32 -5.69 -11.96
N LEU A 89 -1.31 -6.51 -12.21
CA LEU A 89 -1.12 -7.18 -13.48
C LEU A 89 -2.30 -8.12 -13.77
N ALA A 90 -2.73 -8.92 -12.79
CA ALA A 90 -3.88 -9.81 -12.95
C ALA A 90 -5.17 -9.04 -13.29
N VAL A 91 -5.39 -7.87 -12.68
CA VAL A 91 -6.53 -6.99 -13.02
C VAL A 91 -6.42 -6.46 -14.46
N LEU A 92 -5.23 -6.06 -14.91
CA LEU A 92 -5.00 -5.64 -16.29
C LEU A 92 -5.20 -6.79 -17.28
N GLU A 93 -4.78 -8.00 -16.93
CA GLU A 93 -4.96 -9.20 -17.76
C GLU A 93 -6.43 -9.59 -17.87
N ARG A 94 -7.20 -9.54 -16.78
CA ARG A 94 -8.67 -9.72 -16.80
C ARG A 94 -9.36 -8.64 -17.64
N TYR A 95 -8.90 -7.39 -17.53
CA TYR A 95 -9.40 -6.30 -18.38
C TYR A 95 -9.16 -6.54 -19.87
N LEU A 96 -7.98 -7.08 -20.21
CA LEU A 96 -7.67 -7.46 -21.58
C LEU A 96 -8.50 -8.65 -22.06
N ALA A 97 -8.70 -9.67 -21.21
CA ALA A 97 -9.56 -10.82 -21.47
C ALA A 97 -11.05 -10.45 -21.64
N GLY A 98 -11.46 -9.26 -21.19
CA GLY A 98 -12.86 -8.82 -21.24
C GLY A 98 -13.67 -9.23 -20.02
N GLU A 99 -13.02 -9.79 -19.00
CA GLU A 99 -13.61 -10.21 -17.72
C GLU A 99 -13.64 -9.05 -16.70
N VAL A 100 -13.95 -7.83 -17.16
CA VAL A 100 -14.13 -6.70 -16.23
C VAL A 100 -15.55 -6.78 -15.68
N PRO A 101 -15.72 -6.90 -14.36
CA PRO A 101 -17.04 -6.76 -13.76
C PRO A 101 -17.45 -5.30 -13.93
N HIS A 102 -18.29 -5.02 -14.93
CA HIS A 102 -18.98 -3.74 -15.02
C HIS A 102 -20.11 -3.77 -13.99
N GLU A 103 -19.80 -3.57 -12.71
CA GLU A 103 -20.83 -3.14 -11.76
C GLU A 103 -21.08 -1.65 -12.03
N ALA A 104 -22.20 -1.41 -12.71
CA ALA A 104 -22.80 -0.10 -12.84
C ALA A 104 -23.19 0.40 -11.45
N HIS A 105 -22.72 1.59 -11.08
CA HIS A 105 -23.22 2.34 -9.93
C HIS A 105 -23.23 3.83 -10.24
#